data_AF-A0A953IUM6-F1
#
_entry.id   AF-A0A953IUM6-F1
#
_cell.length_a   1.000
_cell.length_b   1.000
_cell.length_c   1.000
_cell.angle_alpha   90.00
_cell.angle_beta   90.00
_cell.angle_gamma   90.00
#
_symmetry.space_group_name_H-M   'P 1'
#
loop_
_entity.id
_entity.type
_entity.pdbx_description
1 polymer ?
#
loop_
_entity_poly.entity_id
_entity_poly.type
_entity_poly.pdbx_seq_one_letter_code
_entity_poly.pdbx_strand_id
1 'polypeptide(L)' 'VYSADPKRDPAAKRYDRLSHQEAIEKNLKVMDATAFALARENRMPIIVFSIGEPGAIAKVLSGKGVSTVVGE' A
#
# COMPACT_ATOMS: atom_id res chain seq x y z
N VAL A 1 -1.04 1.28 -3.56
CA VAL A 1 -1.85 2.36 -2.97
C VAL A 1 -1.79 3.56 -3.89
N TYR A 2 -2.92 4.23 -4.14
CA TYR A 2 -3.02 5.34 -5.09
C TYR A 2 -3.61 6.57 -4.41
N SER A 3 -3.32 7.77 -4.94
CA SER A 3 -3.88 9.04 -4.47
C SER A 3 -5.39 9.16 -4.69
N ALA A 4 -5.93 8.46 -5.68
CA ALA A 4 -7.33 8.36 -6.02
C ALA A 4 -7.61 6.98 -6.64
N ASP A 5 -8.88 6.65 -6.89
CA ASP A 5 -9.23 5.40 -7.59
C ASP A 5 -8.77 5.46 -9.06
N PRO A 6 -7.75 4.68 -9.48
CA PRO A 6 -7.20 4.76 -10.83
C PRO A 6 -8.17 4.30 -11.92
N LYS A 7 -9.30 3.66 -11.56
CA LYS A 7 -10.35 3.33 -12.52
C LYS A 7 -11.28 4.51 -12.80
N ARG A 8 -11.30 5.52 -11.92
CA ARG A 8 -12.20 6.68 -11.99
C ARG A 8 -11.44 7.98 -12.28
N ASP A 9 -10.21 8.08 -11.79
CA ASP A 9 -9.34 9.23 -11.96
C ASP A 9 -8.07 8.82 -12.74
N PRO A 10 -7.91 9.25 -14.00
CA PRO A 10 -6.72 8.95 -14.80
C PRO A 10 -5.46 9.65 -14.28
N ALA A 11 -5.58 10.67 -13.42
CA ALA A 11 -4.46 11.35 -12.80
C ALA A 11 -4.01 10.67 -11.48
N ALA A 12 -4.63 9.55 -11.08
CA ALA A 12 -4.27 8.83 -9.87
C ALA A 12 -2.81 8.38 -9.89
N LYS A 13 -2.04 8.80 -8.87
CA LYS A 13 -0.62 8.46 -8.74
C LYS A 13 -0.46 7.32 -7.73
N ARG A 14 0.33 6.30 -8.10
CA ARG A 14 0.73 5.23 -7.18
C ARG A 14 1.85 5.73 -6.27
N TYR A 15 1.79 5.38 -5.00
CA TYR A 15 2.91 5.56 -4.08
C TYR A 15 3.79 4.31 -4.07
N ASP A 16 5.12 4.47 -4.08
CA ASP A 16 6.05 3.35 -3.88
C ASP A 16 6.27 3.07 -2.38
N ARG A 17 6.39 4.14 -1.58
CA ARG A 17 6.55 4.09 -0.13
C ARG A 17 5.68 5.16 0.53
N LEU A 18 5.17 4.83 1.71
CA LEU A 18 4.39 5.72 2.57
C LEU A 18 4.69 5.37 4.03
N SER A 19 4.73 6.39 4.88
CA SER A 19 4.60 6.18 6.33
C SER A 19 3.16 5.82 6.69
N HIS A 20 2.97 5.22 7.88
CA HIS A 20 1.62 5.02 8.41
C HIS A 20 0.90 6.37 8.64
N GLN A 21 1.66 7.41 9.00
CA GLN A 21 1.14 8.74 9.26
C GLN A 21 0.63 9.41 7.98
N GLU A 22 1.41 9.38 6.89
CA GLU A 22 1.00 9.92 5.59
C GLU A 22 -0.25 9.24 5.06
N ALA A 23 -0.38 7.92 5.27
CA ALA A 23 -1.56 7.18 4.85
C ALA A 23 -2.82 7.66 5.59
N ILE A 24 -2.71 8.03 6.86
CA ILE A 24 -3.82 8.60 7.65
C ILE A 24 -4.11 10.03 7.21
N GLU A 25 -3.10 10.89 7.11
CA GLU A 25 -3.25 12.31 6.74
C GLU A 25 -3.88 12.48 5.35
N LYS A 26 -3.49 11.61 4.41
CA LYS A 26 -4.04 11.60 3.05
C LYS A 26 -5.33 10.77 2.94
N ASN A 27 -5.86 10.26 4.06
CA ASN A 27 -7.06 9.44 4.14
C ASN A 27 -7.06 8.27 3.13
N LEU A 28 -5.92 7.61 2.98
CA LEU A 28 -5.72 6.54 2.01
C LEU A 28 -6.35 5.25 2.51
N LYS A 29 -7.15 4.61 1.64
CA LYS A 29 -7.81 3.35 1.93
C LYS A 29 -6.85 2.18 1.70
N VAL A 30 -6.03 1.85 2.71
CA VAL A 30 -5.04 0.76 2.65
C VAL A 30 -5.64 -0.58 3.10
N MET A 31 -6.31 -0.59 4.25
CA MET A 31 -7.01 -1.72 4.87
C MET A 31 -8.08 -1.17 5.82
N ASP A 32 -8.76 -2.02 6.59
CA ASP A 32 -9.68 -1.55 7.63
C ASP A 32 -8.94 -0.77 8.73
N ALA A 33 -9.66 0.15 9.38
CA ALA A 33 -9.05 1.08 10.34
C ALA A 33 -8.44 0.37 11.56
N THR A 34 -9.05 -0.72 12.03
CA THR A 34 -8.61 -1.44 13.23
C THR A 34 -7.32 -2.19 12.98
N ALA A 35 -7.24 -2.94 11.87
CA ALA A 35 -6.00 -3.61 11.48
C ALA A 35 -4.88 -2.62 11.16
N PHE A 36 -5.21 -1.49 10.53
CA PHE A 36 -4.22 -0.45 10.26
C PHE A 36 -3.66 0.16 11.54
N ALA A 37 -4.51 0.45 12.53
CA ALA A 37 -4.09 0.96 13.83
C ALA A 37 -3.15 -0.03 14.54
N LEU A 38 -3.51 -1.32 14.56
CA LEU A 38 -2.69 -2.37 15.15
C LEU A 38 -1.32 -2.49 14.46
N ALA A 39 -1.30 -2.40 13.13
CA ALA A 39 -0.06 -2.43 12.36
C ALA A 39 0.85 -1.23 12.68
N ARG A 40 0.27 -0.02 12.78
CA ARG A 40 1.02 1.18 13.15
C ARG A 40 1.60 1.09 14.57
N GLU A 41 0.80 0.68 15.55
CA GLU A 41 1.22 0.57 16.95
C GLU A 41 2.41 -0.38 17.14
N ASN A 42 2.43 -1.47 16.37
CA ASN A 42 3.50 -2.46 16.41
C ASN A 42 4.63 -2.18 15.41
N ARG A 43 4.61 -1.02 14.72
CA ARG A 43 5.55 -0.69 13.62
C ARG A 43 5.65 -1.80 12.56
N MET A 44 4.55 -2.49 12.30
CA MET A 44 4.51 -3.57 11.32
C MET A 44 4.41 -2.99 9.90
N PRO A 45 5.40 -3.27 9.02
CA PRO A 45 5.33 -2.85 7.64
C PRO A 45 4.28 -3.65 6.87
N ILE A 46 3.54 -2.96 6.01
CA ILE A 46 2.48 -3.52 5.16
C ILE A 46 2.94 -3.41 3.71
N ILE A 47 2.88 -4.52 2.96
CA ILE A 47 3.19 -4.52 1.52
C ILE A 47 1.90 -4.74 0.75
N VAL A 48 1.49 -3.73 -0.03
CA VAL A 48 0.29 -3.77 -0.86
C VAL A 48 0.67 -4.02 -2.32
N PHE A 49 0.16 -5.09 -2.91
CA PHE A 49 0.43 -5.46 -4.30
C PHE A 49 -0.79 -6.11 -4.96
N SER A 50 -0.76 -6.24 -6.29
CA SER A 50 -1.81 -6.92 -7.05
C SER A 50 -1.52 -8.42 -7.15
N ILE A 51 -2.51 -9.26 -6.87
CA ILE A 51 -2.45 -10.72 -7.06
C ILE A 51 -2.84 -11.16 -8.49
N GLY A 52 -3.24 -10.21 -9.34
CA GLY A 52 -3.74 -10.52 -10.69
C GLY A 52 -2.67 -11.05 -11.65
N GLU A 53 -1.39 -10.84 -11.33
CA GLU A 53 -0.29 -11.39 -12.12
C GLU A 53 0.19 -12.73 -11.56
N PRO A 54 0.36 -13.76 -12.41
CA PRO A 54 1.04 -14.99 -12.02
C PRO A 54 2.42 -14.71 -11.43
N GLY A 55 2.69 -15.29 -10.26
CA GLY A 55 3.96 -15.12 -9.54
C GLY A 55 4.15 -13.76 -8.86
N ALA A 56 3.10 -12.93 -8.74
CA ALA A 56 3.19 -11.60 -8.12
C ALA A 56 3.83 -11.64 -6.72
N ILE A 57 3.46 -12.62 -5.89
CA ILE A 57 4.00 -12.77 -4.52
C ILE A 57 5.53 -12.92 -4.56
N ALA A 58 6.03 -13.87 -5.34
CA ALA A 58 7.47 -14.12 -5.44
C ALA A 58 8.23 -12.88 -5.99
N LYS A 59 7.67 -12.21 -7.01
CA LYS A 59 8.26 -10.97 -7.55
C LYS A 59 8.36 -9.88 -6.49
N VAL A 60 7.29 -9.65 -5.73
CA VAL A 60 7.23 -8.62 -4.68
C VAL A 60 8.22 -8.92 -3.56
N LEU A 61 8.28 -10.18 -3.09
CA LEU A 61 9.24 -10.60 -2.07
C LEU A 61 10.70 -10.50 -2.55
N SER A 62 10.95 -10.66 -3.85
CA SER A 62 12.27 -10.45 -4.45
C SER A 62 12.62 -8.99 -4.76
N GLY A 63 11.73 -8.04 -4.44
CA GLY A 63 11.92 -6.61 -4.71
C GLY A 63 11.72 -6.19 -6.17
N LYS A 64 11.26 -7.10 -7.04
CA LYS A 64 11.05 -6.88 -8.49
C LYS A 64 9.58 -6.67 -8.87
N GLY A 65 8.67 -6.84 -7.93
CA GLY A 65 7.23 -6.69 -8.15
C GLY A 65 6.74 -5.28 -7.85
N VAL A 66 5.71 -4.85 -8.58
CA VAL A 66 5.02 -3.57 -8.31
C VAL A 66 4.26 -3.69 -6.99
N SER A 67 4.66 -2.89 -6.02
CA SER A 67 4.03 -2.84 -4.70
C SER A 67 4.09 -1.42 -4.12
N THR A 68 3.34 -1.19 -3.05
CA THR A 68 3.53 -0.05 -2.16
C THR A 68 3.90 -0.59 -0.79
N VAL A 69 4.96 -0.07 -0.20
CA VAL A 69 5.32 -0.37 1.18
C VAL A 69 4.78 0.73 2.09
N VAL A 70 4.02 0.34 3.12
CA VAL A 70 3.54 1.25 4.17
C VAL A 70 4.23 0.87 5.48
N GLY A 71 5.11 1.72 6.00
CA GLY A 71 5.89 1.42 7.19
C GLY A 71 6.94 2.50 7.45
N GLU A 72 7.09 2.87 8.73
CA GLU A 72 7.79 4.08 9.24
C GLU A 72 7.54 5.36 8.43
#